data_AF-A0AAD2DRK8-F1
#
_entry.id   AF-A0AAD2DRK8-F1
#
_cell.length_a   1.000
_cell.length_b   1.000
_cell.length_c   1.000
_cell.angle_alpha   90.00
_cell.angle_beta   90.00
_cell.angle_gamma   90.00
#
_symmetry.space_group_name_H-M   'P 1'
#
loop_
_entity.id
_entity.type
_entity.pdbx_description
1 polymer ?
#
loop_
_entity_poly.entity_id
_entity_poly.type
_entity_poly.pdbx_seq_one_letter_code
_entity_poly.pdbx_strand_id
1 'polypeptide(L)'
;MGTHRVNLAVIIKNPSNDEEFLLIKQTPPPKFNDPEYDSYQDSDLWDLPLTLLTPLDSPLSQHISVGAEDSSLLENFGLLNQFDLKLALDQVLNQVGFGTASEVKWKFLKYVEEPEFGPGIPVKTMYLVGKLGFHDGKLKGLIVLL
;
A
#
# COMPACT_ATOMS: atom_id res chain seq x y z
N MET A 1 16.27 14.64 15.45
CA MET A 1 15.68 13.29 15.61
C MET A 1 15.36 12.79 14.22
N GLY A 2 15.87 11.62 13.83
CA GLY A 2 15.76 11.14 12.44
C GLY A 2 14.30 10.98 12.03
N THR A 3 13.93 11.56 10.89
CA THR A 3 12.60 11.41 10.30
C THR A 3 12.48 9.99 9.73
N HIS A 4 11.84 9.07 10.46
CA HIS A 4 11.59 7.73 9.96
C HIS A 4 10.58 7.78 8.80
N ARG A 5 10.93 7.17 7.67
CA ARG A 5 10.00 6.99 6.55
C ARG A 5 9.28 5.67 6.72
N VAL A 6 7.96 5.71 6.83
CA VAL A 6 7.14 4.51 6.94
C VAL A 6 6.20 4.45 5.74
N ASN A 7 6.29 3.38 4.96
CA ASN A 7 5.41 3.11 3.83
C ASN A 7 4.28 2.17 4.26
N LEU A 8 3.16 2.29 3.58
CA LEU A 8 2.07 1.33 3.59
C LEU A 8 2.00 0.67 2.21
N ALA A 9 2.20 -0.64 2.17
CA ALA A 9 1.94 -1.49 1.02
C ALA A 9 0.69 -2.33 1.28
N VAL A 10 -0.18 -2.47 0.28
CA VAL A 10 -1.46 -3.15 0.46
C VAL A 10 -1.65 -4.25 -0.56
N ILE A 11 -2.04 -5.44 -0.07
CA ILE A 11 -2.44 -6.57 -0.92
C ILE A 11 -3.97 -6.59 -0.95
N ILE A 12 -4.54 -6.33 -2.12
CA ILE A 12 -5.98 -6.25 -2.32
C ILE A 12 -6.41 -7.50 -3.09
N LYS A 13 -7.06 -8.42 -2.39
CA LYS A 13 -7.53 -9.69 -2.96
C LYS A 13 -8.84 -9.54 -3.73
N ASN A 14 -9.00 -10.35 -4.77
CA ASN A 14 -10.26 -10.44 -5.50
C ASN A 14 -11.35 -11.06 -4.61
N PRO A 15 -12.56 -10.45 -4.50
CA PRO A 15 -13.68 -10.99 -3.73
C PRO A 15 -14.07 -12.41 -4.14
N SER A 16 -13.92 -12.74 -5.42
CA SER A 16 -14.40 -13.98 -6.04
C SER A 16 -13.32 -15.06 -6.10
N ASN A 17 -12.04 -14.70 -6.02
CA ASN A 17 -10.91 -15.62 -6.08
C ASN A 17 -9.78 -15.16 -5.16
N ASP A 18 -9.52 -15.88 -4.07
CA ASP A 18 -8.52 -15.48 -3.07
C ASP A 18 -7.06 -15.66 -3.51
N GLU A 19 -6.83 -16.29 -4.66
CA GLU A 19 -5.51 -16.45 -5.30
C GLU A 19 -5.13 -15.25 -6.20
N GLU A 20 -6.10 -14.40 -6.53
CA GLU A 20 -5.89 -13.20 -7.34
C GLU A 20 -5.81 -11.96 -6.47
N PHE A 21 -4.92 -11.04 -6.84
CA PHE A 21 -4.77 -9.76 -6.18
C PHE A 21 -4.35 -8.67 -7.18
N LEU A 22 -4.53 -7.42 -6.76
CA LEU A 22 -4.26 -6.26 -7.61
C LEU A 22 -2.80 -5.82 -7.52
N LEU A 23 -2.27 -5.43 -8.68
CA LEU A 23 -0.96 -4.81 -8.86
C LEU A 23 -1.13 -3.49 -9.63
N ILE A 24 -0.21 -2.57 -9.42
CA ILE A 24 -0.09 -1.33 -10.19
C ILE A 24 1.09 -1.43 -11.15
N LYS A 25 0.92 -0.91 -12.36
CA LYS A 25 2.00 -0.74 -13.32
C LYS A 25 2.89 0.41 -12.88
N GLN A 26 4.18 0.16 -12.68
CA GLN A 26 5.14 1.18 -12.29
C GLN A 26 5.45 2.12 -13.46
N THR A 27 5.66 3.40 -13.15
CA THR A 27 6.15 4.36 -14.13
C THR A 27 7.58 3.98 -14.52
N PRO A 28 7.88 3.81 -15.81
CA PRO A 28 9.24 3.51 -16.21
C PRO A 28 10.22 4.62 -15.83
N PRO A 29 11.50 4.28 -15.63
CA PRO A 29 12.52 5.29 -15.34
C PRO A 29 12.58 6.32 -16.47
N PRO A 30 12.93 7.58 -16.16
CA PRO A 30 13.18 8.59 -17.18
C PRO A 30 14.29 8.14 -18.12
N LYS A 31 14.15 8.49 -19.40
CA LYS A 31 15.17 8.25 -20.42
C LYS A 31 16.44 9.05 -20.14
N PHE A 32 17.59 8.46 -20.45
CA PHE A 32 18.90 9.10 -20.34
C PHE A 32 19.26 9.93 -21.57
N ASN A 33 18.44 9.89 -22.63
CA ASN A 33 18.71 10.46 -23.95
C ASN A 33 19.95 9.87 -24.60
N ASP A 34 20.26 8.63 -24.26
CA ASP A 34 21.32 7.84 -24.86
C ASP A 34 20.66 6.63 -25.54
N PRO A 35 20.76 6.49 -26.87
CA PRO A 35 20.08 5.45 -27.61
C PRO A 35 20.46 4.02 -27.20
N GLU A 36 21.69 3.81 -26.73
CA GLU A 36 22.14 2.50 -26.26
C GLU A 36 21.50 2.20 -24.90
N TYR A 37 21.61 3.13 -23.94
CA TYR A 37 21.04 2.93 -22.60
C TYR A 37 19.52 2.85 -22.59
N ASP A 38 18.85 3.69 -23.37
CA ASP A 38 17.39 3.73 -23.46
C ASP A 38 16.82 2.47 -24.15
N SER A 39 17.66 1.68 -24.83
CA SER A 39 17.27 0.41 -25.43
C SER A 39 17.18 -0.74 -24.45
N TYR A 40 17.79 -0.62 -23.25
CA TYR A 40 17.74 -1.65 -22.20
C TYR A 40 16.43 -1.64 -21.41
N GLN A 41 15.52 -0.70 -21.67
CA GLN A 41 14.19 -0.72 -21.08
C GLN A 41 13.38 -1.86 -21.73
N ASP A 42 13.37 -3.02 -21.07
CA ASP A 42 12.92 -4.28 -21.64
C ASP A 42 11.46 -4.63 -21.32
N SER A 43 10.92 -4.16 -20.19
CA SER A 43 9.59 -4.56 -19.73
C SER A 43 8.90 -3.57 -18.81
N ASP A 44 7.57 -3.63 -18.83
CA ASP A 44 6.73 -2.98 -17.83
C ASP A 44 6.87 -3.70 -16.48
N LEU A 45 7.14 -2.95 -15.41
CA LEU A 45 7.19 -3.48 -14.05
C LEU A 45 5.85 -3.32 -13.36
N TRP A 46 5.50 -4.31 -12.54
CA TRP A 46 4.28 -4.33 -11.74
C TRP A 46 4.62 -4.53 -10.28
N ASP A 47 3.97 -3.79 -9.39
CA ASP A 47 4.24 -3.83 -7.96
C ASP A 47 2.96 -3.63 -7.14
N LEU A 48 3.04 -3.85 -5.83
CA LEU A 48 1.94 -3.58 -4.92
C LEU A 48 1.64 -2.08 -4.86
N PRO A 49 0.36 -1.68 -4.72
CA PRO A 49 0.04 -0.30 -4.44
C PRO A 49 0.64 0.11 -3.08
N LEU A 50 1.32 1.25 -3.10
CA LEU A 50 2.15 1.72 -1.99
C LEU A 50 1.97 3.23 -1.79
N THR A 51 1.92 3.67 -0.55
CA THR A 51 1.97 5.10 -0.20
C THR A 51 2.84 5.35 1.02
N LEU A 52 3.28 6.60 1.19
CA LEU A 52 3.98 7.03 2.39
C LEU A 52 2.95 7.36 3.48
N LEU A 53 3.17 6.84 4.70
CA LEU A 53 2.35 7.18 5.85
C LEU A 53 2.61 8.64 6.25
N THR A 54 1.53 9.40 6.38
CA THR A 54 1.58 10.79 6.83
C THR A 54 1.48 10.82 8.35
N PRO A 55 2.38 11.51 9.07
CA PRO A 55 2.30 11.66 10.52
C PRO A 55 0.99 12.34 10.94
N LEU A 56 0.46 11.96 12.10
CA LEU A 56 -0.67 12.65 12.71
C LEU A 56 -0.21 13.94 13.39
N ASP A 57 -0.83 15.07 13.05
CA ASP A 57 -0.64 16.34 13.76
C ASP A 57 -1.30 16.33 15.15
N SER A 58 -2.27 15.43 15.38
CA SER A 58 -2.98 15.23 16.63
C SER A 58 -3.58 13.81 16.67
N PRO A 59 -3.64 13.14 17.83
CA PRO A 59 -4.26 11.82 17.95
C PRO A 59 -5.75 11.89 17.62
N LEU A 60 -6.10 11.61 16.36
CA LEU A 60 -7.46 11.40 15.91
C LEU A 60 -7.87 9.96 16.16
N SER A 61 -9.13 9.75 16.57
CA SER A 61 -9.74 8.43 16.52
C SER A 61 -9.92 8.04 15.05
N GLN A 62 -9.13 7.08 14.59
CA GLN A 62 -9.25 6.54 13.24
C GLN A 62 -10.24 5.38 13.24
N HIS A 63 -11.30 5.52 12.45
CA HIS A 63 -12.22 4.42 12.21
C HIS A 63 -11.69 3.55 11.06
N ILE A 64 -10.80 2.61 11.39
CA ILE A 64 -10.33 1.58 10.47
C ILE A 64 -10.70 0.22 11.05
N SER A 65 -11.41 -0.58 10.26
CA SER A 65 -11.82 -1.92 10.67
C SER A 65 -10.67 -2.91 10.50
N VAL A 66 -9.79 -2.96 11.51
CA VAL A 66 -8.75 -3.98 11.66
C VAL A 66 -9.21 -5.03 12.67
N GLY A 67 -8.78 -6.29 12.53
CA GLY A 67 -9.03 -7.32 13.54
C GLY A 67 -8.46 -6.92 14.92
N ALA A 68 -9.11 -7.34 16.01
CA ALA A 68 -8.72 -6.91 17.36
C ALA A 68 -7.30 -7.36 17.78
N GLU A 69 -6.85 -8.52 17.28
CA GLU A 69 -5.47 -8.99 17.48
C GLU A 69 -4.46 -8.13 16.73
N ASP A 70 -4.78 -7.78 15.49
CA ASP A 70 -3.96 -6.94 14.63
C ASP A 70 -3.92 -5.48 15.11
N SER A 71 -5.00 -4.94 15.68
CA SER A 71 -5.00 -3.58 16.23
C SER A 71 -4.00 -3.45 17.37
N SER A 72 -3.88 -4.47 18.23
CA SER A 72 -2.88 -4.47 19.30
C SER A 72 -1.44 -4.46 18.78
N LEU A 73 -1.17 -5.16 17.67
CA LEU A 73 0.14 -5.15 17.01
C LEU A 73 0.44 -3.80 16.39
N LEU A 74 -0.53 -3.21 15.69
CA LEU A 74 -0.39 -1.88 15.10
C LEU A 74 -0.17 -0.79 16.16
N GLU A 75 -0.81 -0.89 17.32
CA GLU A 75 -0.55 -0.02 18.48
C GLU A 75 0.86 -0.21 19.04
N ASN A 76 1.34 -1.45 19.17
CA ASN A 76 2.69 -1.75 19.66
C ASN A 76 3.79 -1.19 18.73
N PHE A 77 3.56 -1.18 17.41
CA PHE A 77 4.44 -0.52 16.45
C PHE A 77 4.21 1.00 16.37
N GLY A 78 3.26 1.54 17.14
CA GLY A 78 2.92 2.96 17.17
C GLY A 78 2.17 3.46 15.94
N LEU A 79 1.73 2.57 15.05
CA LEU A 79 1.23 2.92 13.72
C LEU A 79 -0.15 3.57 13.74
N LEU A 80 -1.03 3.17 14.67
CA LEU A 80 -2.35 3.78 14.83
C LEU A 80 -2.32 5.18 15.47
N ASN A 81 -1.31 5.43 16.30
CA ASN A 81 -1.23 6.66 17.10
C ASN A 81 -0.30 7.71 16.50
N GLN A 82 0.54 7.32 15.54
CA GLN A 82 1.53 8.21 14.91
C GLN A 82 1.20 8.58 13.47
N PHE A 83 0.38 7.80 12.76
CA PHE A 83 0.16 7.99 11.32
C PHE A 83 -1.30 7.97 10.93
N ASP A 84 -1.68 8.74 9.90
CA ASP A 84 -3.02 8.71 9.31
C ASP A 84 -3.19 7.49 8.39
N LEU A 85 -3.53 6.35 9.00
CA LEU A 85 -3.69 5.10 8.26
C LEU A 85 -4.93 5.11 7.37
N LYS A 86 -5.96 5.90 7.72
CA LYS A 86 -7.19 5.98 6.91
C LYS A 86 -6.89 6.73 5.61
N LEU A 87 -6.23 7.88 5.71
CA LEU A 87 -5.81 8.65 4.56
C LEU A 87 -4.89 7.82 3.66
N ALA A 88 -3.94 7.10 4.25
CA ALA A 88 -3.02 6.24 3.49
C ALA A 88 -3.75 5.12 2.75
N LEU A 89 -4.72 4.45 3.39
CA LEU A 89 -5.55 3.44 2.73
C LEU A 89 -6.40 4.03 1.60
N ASP A 90 -7.03 5.19 1.81
CA ASP A 90 -7.78 5.88 0.77
C ASP A 90 -6.87 6.26 -0.42
N GLN A 91 -5.62 6.70 -0.17
CA GLN A 91 -4.64 6.98 -1.21
C GLN A 91 -4.26 5.73 -2.01
N VAL A 92 -3.97 4.61 -1.34
CA VAL A 92 -3.63 3.34 -1.99
C VAL A 92 -4.81 2.83 -2.81
N LEU A 93 -6.03 2.86 -2.29
CA LEU A 93 -7.21 2.44 -3.04
C LEU A 93 -7.43 3.31 -4.28
N ASN A 94 -7.20 4.63 -4.20
CA ASN A 94 -7.30 5.49 -5.37
C ASN A 94 -6.29 5.12 -6.48
N GLN A 95 -5.10 4.61 -6.14
CA GLN A 95 -4.11 4.15 -7.13
C GLN A 95 -4.62 2.99 -7.98
N VAL A 96 -5.40 2.08 -7.38
CA VAL A 96 -6.02 0.94 -8.08
C VAL A 96 -7.44 1.25 -8.55
N GLY A 97 -7.85 2.52 -8.52
CA GLY A 97 -9.14 2.99 -9.00
C GLY A 97 -10.32 2.68 -8.06
N PHE A 98 -10.06 2.25 -6.83
CA PHE A 98 -11.07 2.10 -5.78
C PHE A 98 -11.16 3.39 -4.97
N GLY A 99 -12.34 3.71 -4.45
CA GLY A 99 -12.55 4.95 -3.70
C GLY A 99 -12.06 4.82 -2.25
N THR A 100 -12.98 4.98 -1.31
CA THR A 100 -12.69 4.99 0.12
C THR A 100 -12.68 3.61 0.76
N ALA A 101 -11.86 3.42 1.79
CA ALA A 101 -11.65 2.14 2.48
C ALA A 101 -12.78 1.71 3.44
N SER A 102 -13.97 2.32 3.37
CA SER A 102 -14.99 2.29 4.44
C SER A 102 -15.61 0.93 4.74
N GLU A 103 -15.44 -0.08 3.88
CA GLU A 103 -16.08 -1.40 4.04
C GLU A 103 -15.10 -2.58 3.99
N VAL A 104 -13.78 -2.32 3.97
CA VAL A 104 -12.78 -3.39 3.89
C VAL A 104 -12.32 -3.78 5.28
N LYS A 105 -12.39 -5.07 5.60
CA LYS A 105 -11.71 -5.65 6.76
C LYS A 105 -10.24 -5.83 6.40
N TRP A 106 -9.38 -5.06 7.05
CA TRP A 106 -7.94 -5.13 6.87
C TRP A 106 -7.31 -6.07 7.88
N LYS A 107 -6.36 -6.88 7.42
CA LYS A 107 -5.53 -7.75 8.23
C LYS A 107 -4.09 -7.27 8.18
N PHE A 108 -3.45 -7.17 9.34
CA PHE A 108 -2.02 -6.90 9.41
C PHE A 108 -1.23 -8.14 8.98
N LEU A 109 -0.30 -7.98 8.04
CA LEU A 109 0.52 -9.09 7.55
C LEU A 109 1.90 -9.08 8.21
N LYS A 110 2.63 -7.96 8.06
CA LYS A 110 3.97 -7.80 8.61
C LYS A 110 4.39 -6.33 8.61
N TYR A 111 5.38 -6.04 9.43
CA TYR A 111 6.13 -4.80 9.44
C TYR A 111 7.59 -5.11 9.18
N VAL A 112 8.18 -4.50 8.14
CA VAL A 112 9.54 -4.77 7.70
C VAL A 112 10.35 -3.49 7.82
N GLU A 113 11.47 -3.56 8.53
CA GLU A 113 12.46 -2.49 8.56
C GLU A 113 13.57 -2.86 7.56
N GLU A 114 13.80 -1.99 6.57
CA GLU A 114 14.91 -2.21 5.65
C GLU A 114 16.23 -2.10 6.43
N PRO A 115 17.18 -3.03 6.20
CA PRO A 115 18.48 -2.91 6.83
C PRO A 115 19.14 -1.59 6.42
N GLU A 116 19.81 -0.95 7.37
CA GLU A 116 20.48 0.33 7.15
C GLU A 116 21.75 0.12 6.31
N PHE A 117 21.57 -0.03 5.00
CA PHE A 117 22.65 -0.06 4.02
C PHE A 117 22.76 1.30 3.32
N GLY A 118 23.88 1.99 3.55
CA GLY A 118 24.21 3.26 2.91
C GLY A 118 23.73 4.50 3.67
N PRO A 119 23.96 5.71 3.14
CA PRO A 119 23.69 6.98 3.83
C PRO A 119 22.21 7.41 3.80
N GLY A 120 21.31 6.55 3.30
CA GLY A 120 19.90 6.84 3.14
C GLY A 120 19.15 6.89 4.47
N ILE A 121 17.99 7.54 4.48
CA ILE A 121 17.08 7.50 5.63
C ILE A 121 16.48 6.10 5.71
N PRO A 122 16.51 5.43 6.88
CA PRO A 122 15.91 4.11 7.05
C PRO A 122 14.43 4.10 6.65
N VAL A 123 14.06 3.15 5.80
CA VAL A 123 12.69 2.96 5.33
C VAL A 123 12.08 1.75 6.04
N LYS A 124 10.87 1.94 6.55
CA LYS A 124 10.07 0.87 7.14
C LYS A 124 8.82 0.69 6.29
N THR A 125 8.35 -0.52 6.12
CA THR A 125 7.17 -0.81 5.29
C THR A 125 6.20 -1.71 6.06
N MET A 126 4.99 -1.21 6.26
CA MET A 126 3.85 -1.96 6.77
C MET A 126 3.10 -2.61 5.62
N TYR A 127 2.75 -3.89 5.77
CA TYR A 127 1.94 -4.64 4.83
C TYR A 127 0.58 -4.95 5.42
N LEU A 128 -0.47 -4.52 4.72
CA LEU A 128 -1.85 -4.88 5.03
C LEU A 128 -2.44 -5.74 3.92
N VAL A 129 -3.36 -6.62 4.28
CA VAL A 129 -4.13 -7.44 3.33
C VAL A 129 -5.61 -7.12 3.52
N GLY A 130 -6.34 -6.91 2.43
CA GLY A 130 -7.78 -6.70 2.46
C GLY A 130 -8.47 -7.37 1.28
N LYS A 131 -9.76 -7.62 1.43
CA LYS A 131 -10.63 -8.16 0.38
C LYS A 131 -11.76 -7.16 0.14
N LEU A 132 -11.82 -6.59 -1.06
CA LEU A 132 -12.88 -5.64 -1.42
C LEU A 132 -14.21 -6.37 -1.59
N GLY A 133 -15.31 -5.80 -1.10
CA GLY A 133 -16.65 -6.38 -1.24
C GLY A 133 -17.23 -6.20 -2.64
N PHE A 134 -18.26 -6.98 -2.98
CA PHE A 134 -18.95 -6.94 -4.29
C PHE A 134 -19.67 -5.61 -4.59
N HIS A 135 -19.81 -4.71 -3.61
CA HIS A 135 -20.44 -3.40 -3.77
C HIS A 135 -19.56 -2.39 -4.51
N ASP A 136 -18.24 -2.60 -4.56
CA ASP A 136 -17.34 -1.90 -5.48
C ASP A 136 -17.46 -2.49 -6.88
N GLY A 137 -18.52 -2.12 -7.61
CA GLY A 137 -18.89 -2.62 -8.93
C GLY A 137 -17.81 -2.50 -10.03
N LYS A 138 -16.61 -2.01 -9.72
CA LYS A 138 -15.44 -1.98 -10.60
C LYS A 138 -14.74 -3.33 -10.77
N LEU A 139 -14.83 -4.24 -9.80
CA LEU A 139 -14.17 -5.55 -9.91
C LEU A 139 -14.87 -6.51 -10.88
N LYS A 140 -16.16 -6.30 -11.17
CA LYS A 140 -16.86 -7.04 -12.23
C LYS A 140 -16.37 -6.67 -13.64
N GLY A 141 -15.76 -5.49 -13.81
CA GLY A 141 -15.25 -5.01 -15.10
C GLY A 141 -13.77 -5.31 -15.35
N LEU A 142 -12.96 -5.54 -14.31
CA LEU A 142 -11.55 -5.89 -14.44
C LEU A 142 -11.30 -7.35 -14.87
N ILE A 143 -12.31 -8.22 -14.75
CA ILE A 143 -12.23 -9.64 -15.14
C ILE A 143 -12.17 -9.84 -16.68
N VAL A 144 -12.38 -8.78 -17.48
CA VAL A 144 -12.51 -8.92 -18.96
C VAL A 144 -11.28 -8.43 -19.75
N LEU A 145 -10.19 -8.02 -19.09
CA LEU A 145 -8.96 -7.61 -19.78
C LEU A 145 -7.72 -8.27 -19.15
N LEU A 146 -7.65 -9.58 -19.26
CA LEU A 146 -6.39 -10.34 -19.30
C LEU A 146 -6.41 -11.22 -20.55
#